data_AF-A0A644TZQ0-F1
#
_entry.id   AF-A0A644TZQ0-F1
#
_cell.length_a   1.000
_cell.length_b   1.000
_cell.length_c   1.000
_cell.angle_alpha   90.00
_cell.angle_beta   90.00
_cell.angle_gamma   90.00
#
_symmetry.space_group_name_H-M   'P 1'
#
loop_
_entity.id
_entity.type
_entity.pdbx_description
1 polymer ?
#
loop_
_entity_poly.entity_id
_entity_poly.type
_entity_poly.pdbx_seq_one_letter_code
_entity_poly.pdbx_strand_id
1 'polypeptide(L)'
;MAKKRWVSEIMGGQILIHSGILQQLGFVLYLFALVIFYISLNFNIESKLITERHNQRELKNLKADYTGKRARLLYMSKKTEIERRLTESGSELKSPSNPPAYIKLD
;
A
#
# COMPACT_ATOMS: atom_id res chain seq x y z
N MET A 1 36.77 -34.05 -2.77
CA MET A 1 37.20 -33.87 -4.18
C MET A 1 36.07 -34.09 -5.19
N ALA A 2 35.23 -35.14 -5.07
CA ALA A 2 34.18 -35.46 -6.04
C ALA A 2 33.05 -34.40 -6.19
N LYS A 3 32.61 -33.77 -5.10
CA LYS A 3 31.50 -32.79 -5.10
C LYS A 3 31.80 -31.52 -5.92
N LYS A 4 33.07 -31.11 -5.97
CA LYS A 4 33.53 -29.94 -6.75
C LYS A 4 33.57 -30.24 -8.25
N ARG A 5 33.84 -31.51 -8.61
CA ARG A 5 33.90 -31.99 -9.99
C ARG A 5 32.53 -32.06 -10.65
N TRP A 6 31.51 -32.54 -9.92
CA TRP A 6 30.11 -32.46 -10.35
C TRP A 6 29.75 -31.02 -10.75
N VAL A 7 29.94 -30.04 -9.86
CA VAL A 7 29.49 -28.66 -10.10
C VAL A 7 30.18 -28.07 -11.33
N SER A 8 31.48 -28.35 -11.51
CA SER A 8 32.21 -27.95 -12.72
C SER A 8 31.77 -28.72 -13.98
N GLU A 9 31.39 -29.99 -13.87
CA GLU A 9 30.88 -30.81 -14.98
C GLU A 9 29.47 -30.36 -15.43
N ILE A 10 28.63 -29.88 -14.50
CA ILE A 10 27.33 -29.23 -14.79
C ILE A 10 27.55 -27.88 -15.46
N MET A 11 28.39 -27.01 -14.87
CA MET A 11 28.67 -25.68 -15.41
C MET A 11 29.38 -25.74 -16.77
N GLY A 12 30.20 -26.76 -17.01
CA GLY A 12 30.93 -26.98 -18.25
C GLY A 12 30.13 -27.69 -19.36
N GLY A 13 28.84 -27.99 -19.15
CA GLY A 13 27.98 -28.61 -20.17
C GLY A 13 28.31 -30.07 -20.52
N GLN A 14 29.26 -30.70 -19.84
CA GLN A 14 29.72 -32.06 -20.12
C GLN A 14 28.63 -33.11 -19.80
N ILE A 15 27.77 -32.81 -18.81
CA ILE A 15 26.58 -33.61 -18.50
C ILE A 15 25.56 -33.62 -19.63
N LEU A 16 25.48 -32.53 -20.41
CA LEU A 16 24.58 -32.43 -21.56
C LEU A 16 25.02 -33.34 -22.71
N ILE A 17 26.33 -33.59 -22.84
CA ILE A 17 26.94 -34.34 -23.95
C ILE A 17 26.94 -35.85 -23.68
N HIS A 18 27.09 -36.28 -22.42
CA HIS A 18 27.21 -37.71 -22.07
C HIS A 18 25.88 -38.41 -21.77
N SER A 19 24.81 -37.66 -21.51
CA SER A 19 23.50 -38.23 -21.21
C SER A 19 22.58 -38.12 -22.43
N GLY A 20 21.61 -39.03 -22.58
CA GLY A 20 20.59 -39.01 -23.65
C GLY A 20 19.71 -37.75 -23.70
N ILE A 21 20.03 -36.73 -22.90
CA ILE A 21 19.48 -35.38 -22.90
C ILE A 21 19.58 -34.72 -24.29
N LEU A 22 20.64 -34.98 -25.08
CA LEU A 22 20.74 -34.46 -26.45
C LEU A 22 19.57 -34.90 -27.33
N GLN A 23 19.02 -36.10 -27.09
CA GLN A 23 17.89 -36.65 -27.82
C GLN A 23 16.56 -35.97 -27.45
N GLN A 24 16.54 -35.24 -26.33
CA GLN A 24 15.38 -34.53 -25.77
C GLN A 24 15.68 -33.04 -25.51
N LEU A 25 16.58 -32.42 -26.29
CA LEU A 25 16.95 -31.01 -26.13
C LEU A 25 15.76 -30.06 -26.09
N GLY A 26 14.71 -30.34 -26.88
CA GLY A 26 13.49 -29.54 -26.88
C GLY A 26 12.81 -29.50 -25.50
N PHE A 27 12.82 -30.62 -24.76
CA PHE A 27 12.27 -30.69 -23.41
C PHE A 27 13.13 -29.92 -22.41
N VAL A 28 14.45 -29.99 -22.53
CA VAL A 28 15.38 -29.24 -21.66
C VAL A 28 15.22 -27.73 -21.89
N LEU A 29 15.17 -27.28 -23.15
CA LEU A 29 14.93 -25.87 -23.48
C LEU A 29 13.56 -25.38 -22.98
N TYR A 30 12.54 -26.22 -23.07
CA TYR A 30 11.21 -25.92 -22.53
C TYR A 30 11.27 -25.67 -21.01
N LEU A 31 11.96 -26.54 -20.25
CA LEU A 31 12.13 -26.35 -18.81
C LEU A 31 12.90 -25.07 -18.49
N PHE A 32 13.98 -24.78 -19.23
CA PHE A 32 14.73 -23.54 -19.06
C PHE A 32 13.85 -22.30 -19.31
N ALA A 33 13.05 -22.32 -20.38
CA ALA A 33 12.11 -21.24 -20.67
C ALA A 33 11.09 -21.06 -19.54
N LEU A 34 10.58 -22.17 -18.97
CA LEU A 34 9.65 -22.15 -17.86
C LEU A 34 10.28 -21.58 -16.58
N VAL A 35 11.54 -21.92 -16.29
CA VAL A 35 12.30 -21.35 -15.16
C VAL A 35 12.50 -19.85 -15.33
N ILE A 36 12.90 -19.40 -16.52
CA ILE A 36 13.07 -17.97 -16.81
C ILE A 36 11.73 -17.24 -16.62
N PHE A 37 10.65 -17.78 -17.20
CA PHE A 37 9.32 -17.21 -17.07
C PHE A 37 8.85 -17.13 -15.61
N TYR A 38 9.09 -18.19 -14.84
CA TYR A 38 8.78 -18.22 -13.40
C TYR A 38 9.52 -17.13 -12.64
N ILE A 39 10.83 -16.97 -12.87
CA ILE A 39 11.64 -15.93 -12.21
C ILE A 39 11.11 -14.54 -12.59
N SER A 40 10.85 -14.29 -13.87
CA SER A 40 10.33 -13.01 -14.34
C SER A 40 8.97 -12.69 -13.73
N LEU A 41 8.05 -13.66 -13.68
CA LEU A 41 6.73 -13.46 -13.11
C LEU A 41 6.79 -13.19 -11.60
N ASN A 42 7.61 -13.97 -10.88
CA ASN A 42 7.78 -13.81 -9.44
C ASN A 42 8.30 -12.41 -9.09
N PHE A 43 9.31 -11.93 -9.81
CA PHE A 43 9.89 -10.59 -9.61
C PHE A 43 8.87 -9.45 -9.85
N ASN A 44 8.02 -9.61 -10.87
CA ASN A 44 6.96 -8.64 -11.17
C ASN A 44 5.89 -8.60 -10.07
N ILE A 45 5.50 -9.76 -9.55
CA ILE A 45 4.51 -9.87 -8.47
C ILE A 45 5.07 -9.26 -7.19
N GLU A 46 6.31 -9.59 -6.83
CA GLU A 46 6.95 -9.09 -5.63
C GLU A 46 7.04 -7.56 -5.62
N SER A 47 7.46 -6.97 -6.75
CA SER A 47 7.51 -5.52 -6.91
C SER A 47 6.14 -4.86 -6.70
N LYS A 48 5.08 -5.43 -7.30
CA LYS A 48 3.71 -4.92 -7.12
C LYS A 48 3.22 -5.06 -5.68
N LEU A 49 3.56 -6.16 -5.02
CA LEU A 49 3.16 -6.44 -3.65
C LEU A 49 3.82 -5.49 -2.64
N ILE A 50 5.07 -5.08 -2.90
CA ILE A 50 5.76 -4.04 -2.12
C ILE A 50 5.05 -2.69 -2.27
N THR A 51 4.77 -2.28 -3.51
CA THR A 51 4.05 -1.01 -3.78
C THR A 51 2.67 -1.01 -3.15
N GLU A 52 1.94 -2.12 -3.24
CA GLU A 52 0.62 -2.24 -2.63
C GLU A 52 0.69 -2.07 -1.11
N ARG A 53 1.64 -2.73 -0.44
CA ARG A 53 1.86 -2.55 1.00
C ARG A 53 2.20 -1.11 1.37
N HIS A 54 2.97 -0.42 0.53
CA HIS A 54 3.28 0.99 0.74
C HIS A 54 2.02 1.86 0.64
N ASN A 55 1.24 1.69 -0.43
CA ASN A 55 0.01 2.44 -0.66
C ASN A 55 -1.00 2.23 0.47
N GLN A 56 -1.17 0.99 0.93
CA GLN A 56 -2.05 0.66 2.06
C GLN A 56 -1.63 1.37 3.36
N ARG A 57 -0.32 1.47 3.62
CA ARG A 57 0.21 2.22 4.76
C ARG A 57 -0.08 3.71 4.64
N GLU A 58 0.11 4.29 3.45
CA GLU A 58 -0.19 5.71 3.21
C GLU A 58 -1.67 6.01 3.38
N LEU A 59 -2.56 5.18 2.82
CA LEU A 59 -4.01 5.31 2.99
C LEU A 59 -4.42 5.26 4.46
N LYS A 60 -3.82 4.35 5.25
CA LYS A 60 -4.07 4.27 6.69
C LYS A 60 -3.64 5.54 7.41
N ASN A 61 -2.45 6.06 7.10
CA ASN A 61 -1.93 7.29 7.69
C ASN A 61 -2.80 8.50 7.32
N LEU A 62 -3.19 8.61 6.05
CA LEU A 62 -4.05 9.69 5.56
C LEU A 62 -5.43 9.65 6.21
N LYS A 63 -6.01 8.45 6.37
CA LYS A 63 -7.28 8.27 7.09
C LYS A 63 -7.17 8.72 8.55
N ALA A 64 -6.07 8.39 9.22
CA ALA A 64 -5.83 8.82 10.60
C ALA A 64 -5.71 10.34 10.70
N ASP A 65 -4.94 10.97 9.81
CA ASP A 65 -4.76 12.43 9.76
C ASP A 65 -6.07 13.16 9.44
N TYR A 66 -6.83 12.69 8.44
CA TYR A 66 -8.16 13.21 8.14
C TYR A 66 -9.09 13.14 9.35
N THR A 67 -9.11 11.99 10.03
CA THR A 67 -9.96 11.80 11.22
C THR A 67 -9.56 12.77 12.34
N GLY A 68 -8.27 12.94 12.58
CA GLY A 68 -7.77 13.89 13.58
C GLY A 68 -8.12 15.34 13.26
N LYS A 69 -7.88 15.78 12.01
CA LYS A 69 -8.23 17.13 11.53
C LYS A 69 -9.73 17.38 11.60
N ARG A 70 -10.54 16.42 11.15
CA ARG A 70 -12.00 16.50 11.22
C ARG A 70 -12.49 16.60 12.67
N ALA A 71 -11.95 15.79 13.58
CA ALA A 71 -12.31 15.83 14.99
C ALA A 71 -11.99 17.20 15.61
N ARG A 72 -10.83 17.79 15.28
CA ARG A 72 -10.45 19.13 15.72
C ARG A 72 -11.42 20.20 15.20
N LEU A 73 -11.78 20.15 13.91
CA LEU A 73 -12.74 21.08 13.32
C LEU A 73 -14.12 20.94 13.97
N LEU A 74 -14.62 19.72 14.16
CA LEU A 74 -15.89 19.48 14.84
C LEU A 74 -15.89 19.99 16.28
N TYR A 75 -14.77 19.82 17.00
CA TYR A 75 -14.61 20.38 18.33
C TYR A 75 -14.68 21.92 18.31
N MET A 76 -13.97 22.55 17.37
CA MET A 76 -14.00 24.01 17.19
C MET A 76 -15.38 24.54 16.78
N SER A 77 -16.12 23.79 15.96
CA SER A 77 -17.47 24.14 15.52
C SER A 77 -18.55 23.86 16.57
N LYS A 78 -18.20 23.24 17.71
CA LYS A 78 -19.17 22.95 18.77
C LYS A 78 -19.64 24.26 19.39
N LYS A 79 -20.96 24.47 19.44
CA LYS A 79 -21.60 25.69 19.97
C LYS A 79 -21.04 26.10 21.35
N THR A 80 -20.84 25.14 22.25
CA THR A 80 -20.26 25.38 23.59
C THR A 80 -18.81 25.86 23.55
N GLU A 81 -18.01 25.36 22.62
CA GLU A 81 -16.60 25.77 22.47
C GLU A 81 -16.53 27.17 21.81
N ILE A 82 -17.43 27.47 20.88
CA ILE A 82 -17.56 28.80 20.28
C ILE A 82 -17.95 29.83 21.35
N GLU A 83 -18.96 29.53 22.18
CA GLU A 83 -19.38 30.38 23.31
C GLU A 83 -18.24 30.61 24.31
N ARG A 84 -17.49 29.55 24.66
CA ARG A 84 -16.31 29.64 25.53
C ARG A 84 -15.28 30.60 24.94
N ARG A 85 -14.94 30.45 23.65
CA ARG A 85 -13.95 31.31 22.96
C ARG A 85 -14.41 32.75 22.82
N LEU A 86 -15.69 32.98 22.55
CA LEU A 86 -16.28 34.32 22.48
C LEU A 86 -16.18 35.01 23.85
N THR A 87 -16.48 34.29 24.93
CA THR A 87 -16.37 34.79 26.30
C THR A 87 -14.91 35.10 26.67
N GLU A 88 -13.98 34.21 26.34
CA GLU A 88 -12.53 34.42 26.56
C GLU A 88 -11.97 35.61 25.76
N SER A 89 -12.56 35.89 24.60
CA SER A 89 -12.18 37.00 23.72
C SER A 89 -12.87 38.32 24.10
N GLY A 90 -13.62 38.36 25.22
CA GLY A 90 -14.31 39.55 25.73
C GLY A 90 -15.57 39.93 24.96
N SER A 91 -16.17 39.01 24.20
CA SER A 91 -17.42 39.27 23.45
C SER A 91 -18.65 39.12 24.34
N GLU A 92 -19.62 40.03 24.20
CA GLU A 92 -20.92 39.98 24.88
C GLU A 92 -21.96 39.12 24.14
N LEU A 93 -21.59 38.51 23.01
CA LEU A 93 -22.49 37.70 22.20
C LEU A 93 -22.94 36.43 22.95
N LYS A 94 -24.23 36.37 23.24
CA LYS A 94 -24.88 35.19 23.84
C LYS A 94 -25.61 34.38 22.79
N SER A 95 -25.59 33.07 22.97
CA SER A 95 -26.37 32.19 22.11
C SER A 95 -27.87 32.49 22.21
N PRO A 96 -28.58 32.50 21.08
CA PRO A 96 -30.03 32.71 21.08
C PRO A 96 -30.71 31.58 21.85
N SER A 97 -31.54 31.97 22.82
CA SER A 97 -32.35 31.07 23.65
C SER A 97 -33.65 30.63 22.97
N ASN A 98 -34.13 31.42 22.01
CA ASN A 98 -35.38 31.14 21.30
C ASN A 98 -35.11 30.51 19.92
N PRO A 99 -35.95 29.56 19.49
CA PRO A 99 -35.87 28.99 18.16
C PRO A 99 -36.13 30.08 17.09
N PRO A 100 -35.56 29.92 15.88
CA PRO A 100 -35.74 30.89 14.80
C PRO A 100 -37.22 31.01 14.41
N ALA A 101 -37.73 32.24 14.34
CA ALA A 101 -39.11 32.52 13.96
C ALA A 101 -39.22 32.82 12.45
N TYR A 102 -40.31 32.39 11.83
CA TYR A 102 -40.65 32.78 10.47
C TYR A 102 -41.14 34.22 10.46
N ILE A 103 -40.47 35.08 9.71
CA ILE A 103 -40.92 36.45 9.45
C ILE A 103 -41.87 36.38 8.26
N LYS A 104 -43.17 36.65 8.47
CA LYS A 104 -44.09 36.93 7.36
C LYS A 104 -43.98 38.42 7.05
N LEU A 105 -43.68 38.75 5.78
CA LEU A 105 -43.90 40.10 5.29
C LEU A 105 -45.39 40.22 4.94
N ASP A 106 -46.05 41.20 5.54
CA ASP A 106 -47.41 41.63 5.17
C ASP A 106 -47.41 42.38 3.83
#